data_AF-A0A2V6MC88-F1
#
_entry.id   AF-A0A2V6MC88-F1
#
_cell.length_a   1.000
_cell.length_b   1.000
_cell.length_c   1.000
_cell.angle_alpha   90.00
_cell.angle_beta   90.00
_cell.angle_gamma   90.00
#
_symmetry.space_group_name_H-M   'P 1'
#
loop_
_entity.id
_entity.type
_entity.pdbx_description
1 polymer ?
#
loop_
_entity_poly.entity_id
_entity_poly.type
_entity_poly.pdbx_seq_one_letter_code
_entity_poly.pdbx_strand_id
1 'polypeptide(L)'
;FRGEVDKYTWVDLGSSYAPSDILAAYLLAQLEVREKIQKLREDIWNFYAAHLREWAERCEARLPVVPHYTDQAYHMFYVLMKTGEDRDRLMAHLRQAGMQSVFHYLPLHLSK
;
A
#
# COMPACT_ATOMS: atom_id res chain seq x y z
N PHE A 1 35.44 -35.00 -27.57
CA PHE A 1 34.25 -34.16 -27.34
C PHE A 1 33.34 -34.89 -26.34
N ARG A 2 32.99 -34.27 -25.20
CA ARG A 2 32.35 -34.92 -24.04
C ARG A 2 30.80 -34.90 -24.02
N GLY A 3 30.15 -34.53 -25.13
CA GLY A 3 28.68 -34.46 -25.18
C GLY A 3 28.07 -33.36 -24.31
N GLU A 4 28.87 -32.35 -23.92
CA GLU A 4 28.38 -31.17 -23.23
C GLU A 4 27.61 -30.29 -24.22
N VAL A 5 26.37 -29.97 -23.87
CA VAL A 5 25.50 -29.07 -24.65
C VAL A 5 26.15 -27.69 -24.60
N ASP A 6 26.33 -27.09 -25.77
CA ASP A 6 26.89 -25.75 -25.89
C ASP A 6 26.03 -24.75 -25.10
N LYS A 7 26.68 -23.79 -24.47
CA LYS A 7 26.13 -22.94 -23.42
C LYS A 7 24.86 -22.23 -23.87
N TYR A 8 23.98 -21.94 -22.90
CA TYR A 8 22.81 -21.09 -23.10
C TYR A 8 23.18 -19.81 -23.85
N THR A 9 22.51 -19.57 -24.99
CA THR A 9 22.73 -18.42 -25.87
C THR A 9 21.62 -17.39 -25.73
N TRP A 10 21.89 -16.16 -26.14
CA TRP A 10 20.91 -15.10 -26.17
C TRP A 10 19.93 -15.36 -27.32
N VAL A 11 18.63 -15.43 -27.00
CA VAL A 11 17.57 -15.72 -27.98
C VAL A 11 16.76 -14.47 -28.33
N ASP A 12 16.64 -13.52 -27.40
CA ASP A 12 15.90 -12.28 -27.59
C ASP A 12 16.39 -11.19 -26.60
N LEU A 13 15.85 -9.97 -26.73
CA LEU A 13 15.99 -8.90 -25.75
C LEU A 13 15.47 -9.33 -24.39
N GLY A 14 16.31 -9.20 -23.37
CA GLY A 14 15.98 -9.53 -21.99
C GLY A 14 16.60 -8.55 -21.01
N SER A 15 16.27 -8.71 -19.74
CA SER A 15 16.84 -7.93 -18.64
C SER A 15 16.91 -8.81 -17.39
N SER A 16 17.56 -8.30 -16.35
CA SER A 16 17.72 -8.99 -15.07
C SER A 16 16.73 -8.43 -14.05
N TYR A 17 15.61 -9.13 -13.85
CA TYR A 17 14.54 -8.75 -12.90
C TYR A 17 14.45 -9.70 -11.69
N ALA A 18 15.43 -10.58 -11.50
CA ALA A 18 15.41 -11.53 -10.40
C ALA A 18 15.71 -10.81 -9.06
N PRO A 19 14.93 -11.06 -7.99
CA PRO A 19 15.29 -10.62 -6.65
C PRO A 19 16.53 -11.39 -6.16
N SER A 20 17.31 -10.79 -5.25
CA SER A 20 18.40 -11.51 -4.58
C SER A 20 17.85 -12.54 -3.59
N ASP A 21 18.63 -13.59 -3.33
CA ASP A 21 18.26 -14.64 -2.37
C ASP A 21 17.94 -14.08 -0.97
N ILE A 22 18.62 -13.01 -0.55
CA ILE A 22 18.36 -12.36 0.74
C ILE A 22 16.97 -11.72 0.76
N LEU A 23 16.56 -11.04 -0.31
CA LEU A 23 15.22 -10.46 -0.41
C LEU A 23 14.15 -11.56 -0.52
N ALA A 24 14.44 -12.64 -1.25
CA ALA A 24 13.54 -13.78 -1.36
C ALA A 24 13.34 -14.49 -0.01
N ALA A 25 14.41 -14.69 0.77
CA ALA A 25 14.33 -15.25 2.11
C ALA A 25 13.52 -14.36 3.06
N TYR A 26 13.71 -13.04 2.99
CA TYR A 26 12.92 -12.09 3.78
C TYR A 26 11.43 -12.14 3.42
N LEU A 27 11.12 -12.17 2.12
CA LEU A 27 9.75 -12.31 1.63
C LEU A 27 9.12 -13.64 2.08
N LEU A 28 9.86 -14.75 2.01
CA LEU A 28 9.37 -16.06 2.42
C LEU A 28 8.86 -16.03 3.87
N ALA A 29 9.65 -15.47 4.79
CA ALA A 29 9.24 -15.34 6.19
C ALA A 29 7.95 -14.50 6.35
N GLN A 30 7.76 -13.46 5.53
CA GLN A 30 6.52 -12.67 5.54
C GLN A 30 5.32 -13.45 5.00
N LEU A 31 5.52 -14.26 3.95
CA LEU A 31 4.47 -15.08 3.34
C LEU A 31 3.99 -16.19 4.28
N GLU A 32 4.90 -16.81 5.03
CA GLU A 32 4.59 -17.85 6.02
C GLU A 32 3.68 -17.34 7.14
N VAL A 33 3.77 -16.06 7.50
CA VAL A 33 2.94 -15.43 8.54
C VAL A 33 1.89 -14.45 7.99
N ARG A 34 1.60 -14.52 6.69
CA ARG A 34 0.74 -13.53 5.99
C ARG A 34 -0.63 -13.36 6.62
N GLU A 35 -1.25 -14.45 7.11
CA GLU A 35 -2.60 -14.41 7.67
C GLU A 35 -2.62 -13.59 8.97
N LYS A 36 -1.56 -13.72 9.79
CA LYS A 36 -1.39 -12.90 11.00
C LYS A 36 -1.20 -11.42 10.66
N ILE A 37 -0.40 -11.13 9.63
CA ILE A 37 -0.20 -9.75 9.15
C ILE A 37 -1.52 -9.16 8.64
N GLN A 38 -2.26 -9.92 7.84
CA GLN A 38 -3.55 -9.49 7.30
C GLN A 38 -4.58 -9.25 8.39
N LYS A 39 -4.68 -10.15 9.38
CA LYS A 39 -5.59 -9.97 10.52
C LYS A 39 -5.30 -8.69 11.29
N LEU A 40 -4.04 -8.40 11.58
CA LEU A 40 -3.66 -7.18 12.28
C LEU A 40 -4.01 -5.93 11.46
N ARG A 41 -3.79 -5.96 10.14
CA ARG A 41 -4.17 -4.86 9.25
C ARG A 41 -5.68 -4.65 9.22
N GLU A 42 -6.45 -5.73 9.14
CA GLU A 42 -7.91 -5.71 9.23
C GLU A 42 -8.38 -5.07 10.54
N ASP A 43 -7.83 -5.49 11.68
CA ASP A 43 -8.24 -4.98 13.00
C ASP A 43 -8.01 -3.47 13.12
N ILE A 44 -6.83 -3.00 12.68
CA ILE A 44 -6.50 -1.57 12.67
C ILE A 44 -7.42 -0.80 11.73
N TRP A 45 -7.68 -1.32 10.53
CA TRP A 45 -8.54 -0.68 9.54
C TRP A 45 -9.98 -0.57 10.05
N ASN A 46 -10.52 -1.67 10.61
CA ASN A 46 -11.86 -1.71 11.17
C ASN A 46 -12.00 -0.79 12.38
N PHE A 47 -10.95 -0.66 13.20
CA PHE A 47 -10.91 0.31 14.29
C PHE A 47 -11.11 1.74 13.77
N TYR A 48 -10.35 2.15 12.76
CA TYR A 48 -10.54 3.48 12.15
C TYR A 48 -11.91 3.64 11.49
N ALA A 49 -12.39 2.62 10.75
CA ALA A 49 -13.69 2.66 10.08
C ALA A 49 -14.85 2.87 11.06
N ALA A 50 -14.78 2.21 12.22
CA ALA A 50 -15.80 2.34 13.27
C ALA A 50 -15.74 3.69 13.98
N HIS A 51 -14.54 4.18 14.32
CA HIS A 51 -14.39 5.34 15.22
C HIS A 51 -14.29 6.69 14.50
N LEU A 52 -14.02 6.72 13.19
CA LEU A 52 -13.92 7.97 12.43
C LEU A 52 -15.20 8.36 11.69
N ARG A 53 -16.24 7.51 11.70
CA ARG A 53 -17.46 7.74 10.91
C ARG A 53 -18.16 9.05 11.25
N GLU A 54 -18.44 9.28 12.52
CA GLU A 54 -19.09 10.51 12.98
C GLU A 54 -18.22 11.75 12.70
N TRP A 55 -16.90 11.64 12.90
CA TRP A 55 -15.98 12.72 12.59
C TRP A 55 -15.99 13.07 11.09
N ALA A 56 -15.99 12.05 10.24
CA ALA A 56 -16.02 12.22 8.80
C ALA A 56 -17.32 12.90 8.34
N GLU A 57 -18.46 12.52 8.91
CA GLU A 57 -19.74 13.16 8.63
C GLU A 57 -19.74 14.66 9.03
N ARG A 58 -19.24 15.00 10.23
CA ARG A 58 -19.17 16.39 10.70
C ARG A 58 -18.21 17.26 9.88
N CYS A 59 -17.09 16.71 9.46
CA CYS A 59 -16.08 17.42 8.68
C CYS A 59 -16.28 17.28 7.17
N GLU A 60 -17.35 16.60 6.76
CA GLU A 60 -17.67 16.28 5.37
C GLU A 60 -16.49 15.64 4.61
N ALA A 61 -15.73 14.81 5.32
CA ALA A 61 -14.69 13.97 4.77
C ALA A 61 -15.28 12.62 4.33
N ARG A 62 -14.66 11.97 3.34
CA ARG A 62 -15.06 10.61 2.94
C ARG A 62 -14.04 9.60 3.42
N LEU A 63 -14.54 8.54 4.04
CA LEU A 63 -13.77 7.37 4.46
C LEU A 63 -13.66 6.35 3.32
N PRO A 64 -12.79 5.34 3.44
CA PRO A 64 -12.64 4.33 2.41
C PRO A 64 -13.92 3.52 2.18
N VAL A 65 -14.17 3.17 0.92
CA VAL A 65 -15.30 2.32 0.51
C VAL A 65 -14.77 1.00 -0.02
N VAL A 66 -15.30 -0.10 0.50
CA VAL A 66 -15.00 -1.46 0.02
C VAL A 66 -16.20 -1.94 -0.82
N PRO A 67 -16.01 -2.22 -2.12
CA PRO A 67 -17.10 -2.75 -2.94
C PRO A 67 -17.54 -4.14 -2.46
N HIS A 68 -18.84 -4.44 -2.51
CA HIS A 68 -19.41 -5.70 -2.01
C HIS A 68 -18.95 -6.97 -2.74
N TYR A 69 -18.34 -6.84 -3.91
CA TYR A 69 -17.90 -7.96 -4.75
C TYR A 69 -16.43 -8.34 -4.55
N THR A 70 -15.69 -7.66 -3.66
CA THR A 70 -14.27 -7.91 -3.45
C THR A 70 -13.90 -7.83 -1.98
N ASP A 71 -12.92 -8.65 -1.60
CA ASP A 71 -12.20 -8.47 -0.35
C ASP A 71 -11.13 -7.39 -0.52
N GLN A 72 -10.68 -6.83 0.60
CA GLN A 72 -9.60 -5.84 0.63
C GLN A 72 -8.35 -6.39 1.33
N ALA A 73 -7.19 -5.89 0.91
CA ALA A 73 -5.90 -6.19 1.52
C ALA A 73 -5.57 -5.31 2.74
N TYR A 74 -6.49 -4.43 3.16
CA TYR A 74 -6.28 -3.50 4.28
C TYR A 74 -4.94 -2.74 4.19
N HIS A 75 -4.54 -2.40 2.97
CA HIS A 75 -3.21 -1.86 2.69
C HIS A 75 -2.99 -0.51 3.39
N MET A 76 -4.03 0.34 3.33
CA MET A 76 -4.04 1.69 3.87
C MET A 76 -5.45 2.08 4.32
N PHE A 77 -5.53 3.04 5.23
CA PHE A 77 -6.77 3.74 5.57
C PHE A 77 -6.65 5.18 5.07
N TYR A 78 -7.36 5.53 4.01
CA TYR A 78 -7.32 6.88 3.43
C TYR A 78 -8.49 7.73 3.91
N VAL A 79 -8.33 9.05 3.85
CA VAL A 79 -9.42 9.99 4.06
C VAL A 79 -9.40 10.98 2.90
N LEU A 80 -10.55 11.20 2.26
CA LEU A 80 -10.70 12.20 1.21
C LEU A 80 -11.29 13.47 1.83
N MET A 81 -10.49 14.53 1.84
CA MET A 81 -10.92 15.86 2.25
C MET A 81 -11.57 16.60 1.07
N LYS A 82 -12.34 17.65 1.36
CA LYS A 82 -13.00 18.48 0.34
C LYS A 82 -12.01 19.21 -0.55
N THR A 83 -10.97 19.80 0.04
CA THR A 83 -9.96 20.58 -0.68
C THR A 83 -8.55 20.12 -0.35
N GLY A 84 -7.59 20.57 -1.18
CA GLY A 84 -6.17 20.38 -0.90
C GLY A 84 -5.73 21.10 0.38
N GLU A 85 -6.28 22.30 0.66
CA GLU A 85 -5.94 23.02 1.89
C GLU A 85 -6.45 22.30 3.15
N ASP A 86 -7.64 21.71 3.09
CA ASP A 86 -8.20 20.91 4.20
C ASP A 86 -7.32 19.69 4.50
N ARG A 87 -6.88 19.00 3.45
CA ARG A 87 -5.91 17.90 3.56
C ARG A 87 -4.62 18.38 4.22
N ASP A 88 -4.04 19.48 3.75
CA ASP A 88 -2.74 19.96 4.23
C ASP A 88 -2.83 20.43 5.69
N ARG A 89 -3.94 21.06 6.10
CA ARG A 89 -4.21 21.40 7.50
C ARG A 89 -4.32 20.17 8.38
N LEU A 90 -5.04 19.14 7.95
CA LEU A 90 -5.15 17.88 8.70
C LEU A 90 -3.78 17.22 8.85
N MET A 91 -3.00 17.13 7.77
CA MET A 91 -1.65 16.54 7.80
C MET A 91 -0.72 17.31 8.76
N ALA A 92 -0.79 18.64 8.78
CA ALA A 92 -0.03 19.46 9.70
C ALA A 92 -0.44 19.22 11.16
N HIS A 93 -1.75 19.13 11.44
CA HIS A 93 -2.28 18.83 12.77
C HIS A 93 -1.82 17.44 13.27
N LEU A 94 -1.94 16.42 12.43
CA LEU A 94 -1.48 15.06 12.76
C LEU A 94 0.02 15.04 13.06
N ARG A 95 0.82 15.74 12.24
CA ARG A 95 2.27 15.84 12.46
C ARG A 95 2.61 16.51 13.79
N GLN A 96 1.90 17.56 14.19
CA GLN A 96 2.09 18.21 15.49
C GLN A 96 1.78 17.26 16.66
N ALA A 97 0.85 16.33 16.46
CA ALA A 97 0.54 15.27 17.42
C ALA A 97 1.47 14.04 17.32
N GLY A 98 2.54 14.10 16.53
CA GLY A 98 3.50 13.01 16.34
C GLY A 98 3.01 11.89 15.40
N MET A 99 1.91 12.10 14.69
CA MET A 99 1.35 11.14 13.74
C MET A 99 1.76 11.51 12.31
N GLN A 100 2.49 10.62 11.65
CA GLN A 100 2.88 10.81 10.25
C GLN A 100 1.73 10.41 9.31
N SER A 101 1.34 11.34 8.44
CA SER A 101 0.40 11.12 7.34
C SER A 101 1.01 11.55 6.01
N VAL A 102 0.57 10.95 4.90
CA VAL A 102 1.08 11.17 3.55
C VAL A 102 -0.06 11.34 2.56
N PHE A 103 0.14 12.12 1.49
CA PHE A 103 -0.83 12.22 0.39
C PHE A 103 -0.48 11.22 -0.73
N HIS A 104 -1.47 10.65 -1.40
CA HIS A 104 -1.31 9.65 -2.48
C HIS A 104 -2.41 9.90 -3.53
N TYR A 105 -2.16 9.94 -4.84
CA TYR A 105 -0.91 10.27 -5.54
C TYR A 105 -1.14 11.51 -6.41
N LEU A 106 -0.06 12.10 -6.93
CA LEU A 106 -0.20 13.08 -8.00
C LEU A 106 -0.67 12.38 -9.28
N PRO A 107 -1.68 12.90 -10.00
CA PRO A 107 -2.05 12.38 -11.31
C PRO A 107 -0.86 12.42 -12.28
N LEU A 108 -0.55 11.30 -12.92
CA LEU A 108 0.65 11.17 -13.76
C LEU A 108 0.71 12.17 -14.92
N HIS A 109 -0.44 12.57 -15.49
CA HIS A 109 -0.48 13.60 -16.55
C HIS A 109 -0.08 15.01 -16.07
N LEU A 110 0.03 15.21 -14.76
CA LEU A 110 0.56 16.42 -14.13
C LEU A 110 2.01 16.23 -13.66
N SER A 111 2.55 15.01 -13.80
CA SER A 111 3.97 14.74 -13.55
C SER A 111 4.79 15.33 -14.69
N LYS A 112 5.86 16.05 -14.34
CA LYS A 112 6.85 16.54 -15.29
C LYS A 112 7.86 15.45 -15.64
#